data_AF-A0A0B7B2F1-F1
#
_entry.id   AF-A0A0B7B2F1-F1
#
_cell.length_a   1.000
_cell.length_b   1.000
_cell.length_c   1.000
_cell.angle_alpha   90.00
_cell.angle_beta   90.00
_cell.angle_gamma   90.00
#
_symmetry.space_group_name_H-M   'P 1'
#
loop_
_entity.id
_entity.type
_entity.pdbx_description
1 polymer ?
#
loop_
_entity_poly.entity_id
_entity_poly.type
_entity_poly.pdbx_seq_one_letter_code
_entity_poly.pdbx_strand_id
1 'polypeptide(L)'
;MKVALVVNKDDETKLKACECADSLLQHLFNNVENAGPRIANAFLVYMGLIKGEDKKYTAPKNITGPLLVLEHATKKAYFPVLAREILLMFVIKPHPLLEQSSEARHKILQTLHAF
;
A
#
# COMPACT_ATOMS: atom_id res chain seq x y z
N MET A 1 2.30 -7.41 0.19
CA MET A 1 3.63 -7.12 0.78
C MET A 1 4.78 -7.81 0.05
N LYS A 2 4.93 -9.15 0.12
CA LYS A 2 6.07 -9.85 -0.52
C LYS A 2 6.27 -9.50 -2.01
N VAL A 3 5.19 -9.52 -2.80
CA VAL A 3 5.19 -9.15 -4.22
C VAL A 3 5.65 -7.71 -4.46
N ALA A 4 5.27 -6.78 -3.58
CA ALA A 4 5.65 -5.37 -3.74
C ALA A 4 7.09 -5.08 -3.28
N LEU A 5 7.69 -5.95 -2.44
CA LEU A 5 9.05 -5.75 -1.93
C LEU A 5 10.14 -6.01 -2.97
N VAL A 6 9.85 -6.71 -4.07
CA VAL A 6 10.80 -6.86 -5.18
C VAL A 6 10.85 -5.65 -6.11
N VAL A 7 9.90 -4.72 -5.95
CA VAL A 7 9.82 -3.49 -6.76
C VAL A 7 10.70 -2.41 -6.15
N ASN A 8 11.57 -1.83 -6.96
CA ASN A 8 12.47 -0.74 -6.54
C ASN A 8 12.36 0.51 -7.43
N LYS A 9 11.77 0.40 -8.62
CA LYS A 9 11.58 1.48 -9.58
C LYS A 9 10.37 1.20 -10.50
N ASP A 10 10.08 2.14 -11.38
CA ASP A 10 9.02 2.03 -12.38
C ASP A 10 9.52 1.25 -13.60
N ASP A 11 9.39 -0.08 -13.56
CA ASP A 11 9.83 -0.99 -14.63
C ASP A 11 8.88 -2.18 -14.82
N GLU A 12 9.28 -3.16 -15.64
CA GLU A 12 8.52 -4.38 -15.89
C GLU A 12 8.20 -5.17 -14.61
N THR A 13 9.09 -5.13 -13.60
CA THR A 13 8.87 -5.79 -12.31
C THR A 13 7.69 -5.16 -11.59
N LYS A 14 7.58 -3.83 -11.60
CA LYS A 14 6.42 -3.12 -11.05
C LYS A 14 5.15 -3.53 -11.78
N LEU A 15 5.17 -3.60 -13.11
CA LEU A 15 4.00 -3.97 -13.90
C LEU A 15 3.47 -5.36 -13.52
N LYS A 16 4.36 -6.35 -13.40
CA LYS A 16 3.99 -7.70 -12.95
C LYS A 16 3.54 -7.76 -11.50
N ALA A 17 4.16 -6.97 -10.62
CA ALA A 17 3.71 -6.85 -9.24
C ALA A 17 2.30 -6.25 -9.15
N CYS A 18 1.98 -5.26 -9.98
CA CYS A 18 0.67 -4.63 -10.06
C CYS A 18 -0.40 -5.59 -10.59
N GLU A 19 -0.14 -6.36 -11.65
CA GLU A 19 -1.06 -7.40 -12.17
C GLU A 19 -1.41 -8.44 -11.08
N CYS A 20 -0.39 -8.88 -10.33
CA CYS A 20 -0.58 -9.81 -9.23
C CYS A 20 -1.37 -9.18 -8.08
N ALA A 21 -1.05 -7.93 -7.71
CA ALA A 21 -1.77 -7.19 -6.67
C ALA A 21 -3.24 -6.98 -7.04
N ASP A 22 -3.53 -6.62 -8.29
CA ASP A 22 -4.89 -6.44 -8.80
C ASP A 22 -5.70 -7.72 -8.65
N SER A 23 -5.14 -8.86 -9.10
CA SER A 23 -5.82 -10.17 -9.01
C SER A 23 -6.12 -10.55 -7.56
N LEU A 24 -5.16 -10.35 -6.65
CA LEU A 24 -5.31 -10.69 -5.23
C LEU A 24 -6.31 -9.77 -4.51
N LEU A 25 -6.18 -8.46 -4.70
CA LEU A 25 -7.00 -7.48 -3.99
C LEU A 25 -8.43 -7.46 -4.51
N GLN A 26 -8.62 -7.55 -5.83
CA GLN A 26 -9.96 -7.65 -6.41
C GLN A 26 -10.67 -8.92 -5.91
N HIS A 27 -9.98 -10.06 -5.93
CA HIS A 27 -10.54 -11.30 -5.39
C HIS A 27 -10.90 -11.14 -3.91
N LEU A 28 -10.00 -10.56 -3.10
CA LEU A 28 -10.27 -10.36 -1.68
C LEU A 28 -11.49 -9.46 -1.42
N PHE A 29 -11.55 -8.29 -2.07
CA PHE A 29 -12.64 -7.34 -1.83
C PHE A 29 -13.99 -7.83 -2.37
N ASN A 30 -14.00 -8.73 -3.36
CA ASN A 30 -15.23 -9.34 -3.85
C ASN A 30 -15.75 -10.48 -2.94
N ASN A 31 -14.87 -11.13 -2.18
CA ASN A 31 -15.23 -12.34 -1.42
C ASN A 31 -15.26 -12.13 0.11
N VAL A 32 -14.67 -11.04 0.60
CA VAL A 32 -14.62 -10.76 2.05
C VAL A 32 -15.29 -9.43 2.33
N GLU A 33 -16.45 -9.52 2.97
CA GLU A 33 -17.22 -8.34 3.38
C GLU A 33 -16.41 -7.46 4.34
N ASN A 34 -16.49 -6.14 4.15
CA ASN A 34 -15.80 -5.15 4.97
C ASN A 34 -14.27 -5.36 5.07
N ALA A 35 -13.64 -5.94 4.05
CA ALA A 35 -12.20 -6.16 4.03
C ALA A 35 -11.36 -4.87 3.92
N GLY A 36 -11.94 -3.77 3.43
CA GLY A 36 -11.24 -2.48 3.19
C GLY A 36 -10.44 -1.97 4.40
N PRO A 37 -11.08 -1.67 5.54
CA PRO A 37 -10.39 -1.19 6.73
C PRO A 37 -9.34 -2.16 7.27
N ARG A 38 -9.64 -3.47 7.24
CA ARG A 38 -8.72 -4.53 7.70
C ARG A 38 -7.44 -4.55 6.86
N ILE A 39 -7.58 -4.40 5.54
CA ILE A 39 -6.45 -4.38 4.62
C ILE A 39 -5.65 -3.09 4.70
N ALA A 40 -6.32 -1.93 4.85
CA ALA A 40 -5.61 -0.68 5.10
C ALA A 40 -4.75 -0.77 6.36
N ASN A 41 -5.33 -1.24 7.48
CA ASN A 41 -4.60 -1.47 8.72
C ASN A 41 -3.42 -2.45 8.53
N ALA A 42 -3.67 -3.57 7.85
CA ALA A 42 -2.62 -4.55 7.55
C ALA A 42 -1.47 -3.90 6.76
N PHE A 43 -1.75 -3.16 5.69
CA PHE A 43 -0.71 -2.47 4.94
C PHE A 43 0.09 -1.50 5.80
N LEU A 44 -0.55 -0.72 6.66
CA LEU A 44 0.13 0.22 7.55
C LEU A 44 1.04 -0.50 8.56
N VAL A 45 0.57 -1.60 9.17
CA VAL A 45 1.37 -2.42 10.08
C VAL A 45 2.56 -3.04 9.34
N TYR A 46 2.30 -3.70 8.21
CA TYR A 46 3.34 -4.41 7.46
C TYR A 46 4.32 -3.47 6.75
N MET A 47 3.99 -2.20 6.53
CA MET A 47 4.95 -1.17 6.10
C MET A 47 5.70 -0.55 7.28
N GLY A 48 5.33 -0.84 8.53
CA GLY A 48 5.94 -0.26 9.72
C GLY A 48 5.52 1.19 9.98
N LEU A 49 4.38 1.63 9.44
CA LEU A 49 3.85 2.99 9.64
C LEU A 49 3.01 3.09 10.92
N ILE A 50 2.50 1.96 11.42
CA ILE A 50 1.83 1.85 12.72
C ILE A 50 2.29 0.58 13.45
N LYS A 51 2.06 0.53 14.76
CA LYS A 51 2.38 -0.64 15.59
C LYS A 51 1.38 -1.78 15.31
N GLY A 52 1.90 -2.99 15.18
CA GLY A 52 1.13 -4.23 15.23
C GLY A 52 1.31 -4.93 16.58
N GLU A 53 0.44 -5.89 16.87
CA GLU A 53 0.50 -6.70 18.09
C GLU A 53 1.52 -7.86 17.97
N ASP A 54 1.75 -8.34 16.75
CA ASP A 54 2.73 -9.41 16.49
C ASP A 54 4.16 -8.88 16.61
N LYS A 55 4.79 -9.16 17.75
CA LYS A 55 6.17 -8.77 18.05
C LYS A 55 7.21 -9.54 17.23
N LYS A 56 6.83 -10.62 16.53
CA LYS A 56 7.76 -11.38 15.68
C LYS A 56 7.91 -10.75 14.30
N TYR A 57 6.98 -9.89 13.90
CA TYR A 57 7.03 -9.25 12.60
C TYR A 57 8.02 -8.09 12.60
N THR A 58 8.94 -8.12 11.63
CA THR A 58 9.88 -7.04 11.36
C THR A 58 9.49 -6.33 10.07
N ALA A 59 9.16 -5.05 10.17
CA ALA A 59 8.84 -4.22 9.02
C ALA A 59 10.06 -4.08 8.08
N PRO A 60 9.84 -3.93 6.76
CA PRO A 60 10.92 -3.73 5.80
C PRO A 60 11.61 -2.38 6.02
N LYS A 61 12.92 -2.32 5.74
CA LYS A 61 13.70 -1.07 5.81
C LYS A 61 13.37 -0.09 4.68
N ASN A 62 12.78 -0.57 3.59
CA ASN A 62 12.42 0.23 2.42
C ASN A 62 10.99 -0.13 1.99
N ILE A 63 10.16 0.89 1.79
CA ILE A 63 8.76 0.75 1.41
C ILE A 63 8.44 1.36 0.05
N THR A 64 9.44 1.74 -0.76
CA THR A 64 9.25 2.32 -2.09
C THR A 64 8.39 1.42 -2.97
N GLY A 65 8.74 0.14 -3.10
CA GLY A 65 7.96 -0.84 -3.86
C GLY A 65 6.51 -0.99 -3.37
N PRO A 66 6.28 -1.23 -2.06
CA PRO A 66 4.95 -1.18 -1.45
C PRO A 66 4.14 0.08 -1.81
N LEU A 67 4.73 1.26 -1.72
CA LEU A 67 4.03 2.52 -2.06
C LEU A 67 3.69 2.61 -3.56
N LEU A 68 4.59 2.18 -4.45
CA LEU A 68 4.35 2.20 -5.89
C LEU A 68 3.25 1.23 -6.33
N VAL A 69 3.21 0.02 -5.75
CA VAL A 69 2.16 -0.95 -6.06
C VAL A 69 0.83 -0.54 -5.44
N LEU A 70 0.87 0.03 -4.23
CA LEU A 70 -0.34 0.53 -3.57
C LEU A 70 -0.93 1.73 -4.31
N GLU A 71 -0.09 2.63 -4.83
CA GLU A 71 -0.50 3.74 -5.70
C GLU A 71 -1.26 3.26 -6.95
N HIS A 72 -0.83 2.17 -7.57
CA HIS A 72 -1.54 1.58 -8.69
C HIS A 72 -2.89 0.99 -8.25
N ALA A 73 -2.88 0.18 -7.18
CA ALA A 73 -4.06 -0.50 -6.70
C ALA A 73 -5.15 0.48 -6.25
N THR A 74 -4.77 1.59 -5.62
CA THR A 74 -5.70 2.64 -5.20
C THR A 74 -6.30 3.38 -6.38
N LYS A 75 -5.84 3.26 -7.63
CA LYS A 75 -6.55 3.84 -8.79
C LYS A 75 -7.71 2.99 -9.26
N LYS A 76 -7.77 1.72 -8.85
CA LYS A 76 -8.71 0.74 -9.42
C LYS A 76 -10.09 0.85 -8.79
N ALA A 77 -11.13 0.62 -9.61
CA ALA A 77 -12.52 0.69 -9.18
C ALA A 77 -12.87 -0.33 -8.08
N TYR A 78 -12.15 -1.46 -7.99
CA TYR A 78 -12.35 -2.45 -6.94
C TYR A 78 -11.90 -1.97 -5.56
N PHE A 79 -11.06 -0.92 -5.48
CA PHE A 79 -10.39 -0.55 -4.24
C PHE A 79 -11.32 0.30 -3.35
N PRO A 80 -11.67 -0.16 -2.13
CA PRO A 80 -12.68 0.50 -1.30
C PRO A 80 -12.33 1.95 -0.91
N VAL A 81 -13.32 2.85 -0.94
CA VAL A 81 -13.16 4.28 -0.59
C VAL A 81 -12.60 4.45 0.82
N LEU A 82 -13.22 3.81 1.81
CA LEU A 82 -12.78 3.89 3.21
C LEU A 82 -11.32 3.42 3.41
N ALA A 83 -10.85 2.46 2.61
CA ALA A 83 -9.46 2.03 2.67
C ALA A 83 -8.50 3.13 2.18
N ARG A 84 -8.90 3.91 1.16
CA ARG A 84 -8.12 5.06 0.66
C ARG A 84 -8.02 6.17 1.70
N GLU A 85 -9.14 6.50 2.34
CA GLU A 85 -9.20 7.52 3.40
C GLU A 85 -8.29 7.15 4.57
N ILE A 86 -8.34 5.88 5.03
CA ILE A 86 -7.45 5.39 6.08
C ILE A 86 -5.99 5.51 5.64
N LEU A 87 -5.63 5.06 4.44
CA LEU A 87 -4.26 5.17 3.95
C LEU A 87 -3.79 6.63 3.89
N LEU A 88 -4.63 7.55 3.39
CA LEU A 88 -4.31 8.97 3.30
C LEU A 88 -3.97 9.57 4.68
N MET A 89 -4.79 9.29 5.68
CA MET A 89 -4.59 9.80 7.05
C MET A 89 -3.24 9.42 7.67
N PHE A 90 -2.65 8.30 7.26
CA PHE A 90 -1.35 7.85 7.76
C PHE A 90 -0.19 8.23 6.85
N VAL A 91 -0.37 8.19 5.52
CA VAL A 91 0.70 8.52 4.57
C VAL A 91 1.02 10.02 4.53
N ILE A 92 0.07 10.88 4.90
CA ILE A 92 0.31 12.33 5.01
C ILE A 92 1.20 12.68 6.22
N LYS A 93 1.26 11.84 7.24
CA LYS A 93 2.03 12.11 8.46
C LYS A 93 3.55 11.99 8.21
N PRO A 94 4.39 12.82 8.86
CA PRO A 94 5.84 12.62 8.85
C PRO A 94 6.20 11.24 9.38
N HIS A 95 7.08 10.52 8.67
CA HIS A 95 7.56 9.21 9.07
C HIS A 95 8.90 8.91 8.37
N PRO A 96 9.93 8.41 9.08
CA PRO A 96 11.26 8.19 8.48
C PRO A 96 11.23 7.31 7.22
N LEU A 97 10.45 6.23 7.23
CA LEU A 97 10.32 5.35 6.05
C LEU A 97 9.63 6.05 4.87
N LEU A 98 8.69 6.97 5.13
CA LEU A 98 8.00 7.72 4.08
C LEU A 98 8.90 8.83 3.50
N GLU A 99 9.77 9.41 4.32
CA GLU A 99 10.76 10.41 3.91
C GLU A 99 11.87 9.77 3.05
N GLN A 100 12.33 8.57 3.41
CA GLN A 100 13.29 7.80 2.61
C GLN A 100 12.72 7.36 1.26
N SER A 101 11.40 7.21 1.15
CA SER A 101 10.67 6.86 -0.06
C SER A 101 9.89 8.06 -0.63
N SER A 102 10.44 9.28 -0.54
CA SER A 102 9.75 10.55 -0.80
C SER A 102 9.05 10.64 -2.17
N GLU A 103 9.70 10.18 -3.24
CA GLU A 103 9.10 10.22 -4.59
C GLU A 103 7.87 9.30 -4.68
N ALA A 104 7.97 8.07 -4.17
CA ALA A 104 6.86 7.13 -4.15
C ALA A 104 5.73 7.60 -3.22
N ARG A 105 6.09 8.20 -2.07
CA ARG A 105 5.14 8.86 -1.16
C ARG A 105 4.37 9.97 -1.86
N HIS A 106 5.04 10.80 -2.65
CA HIS A 106 4.40 11.89 -3.36
C HIS A 106 3.39 11.37 -4.40
N LYS A 107 3.76 10.35 -5.19
CA LYS A 107 2.87 9.72 -6.18
C LYS A 107 1.60 9.15 -5.55
N ILE A 108 1.73 8.42 -4.44
CA ILE A 108 0.56 7.84 -3.76
C ILE A 108 -0.29 8.94 -3.10
N LEU A 109 0.29 9.99 -2.54
CA LEU A 109 -0.49 11.10 -1.96
C LEU A 109 -1.29 11.84 -3.02
N GLN A 110 -0.67 12.17 -4.17
CA GLN A 110 -1.38 12.77 -5.29
C GLN A 110 -2.55 11.89 -5.74
N THR A 111 -2.32 10.59 -5.85
CA THR A 111 -3.35 9.62 -6.19
C THR A 111 -4.46 9.62 -5.15
N LEU A 112 -4.15 9.47 -3.86
CA LEU A 112 -5.16 9.40 -2.80
C LEU A 112 -5.98 10.69 -2.63
N HIS A 113 -5.46 11.85 -3.04
CA HIS A 113 -6.21 13.10 -3.04
C HIS A 113 -7.15 13.25 -4.25
N ALA A 114 -6.94 12.49 -5.32
CA ALA A 114 -7.69 12.59 -6.57
C ALA A 114 -8.94 11.69 -6.62
N PHE A 115 -9.16 10.84 -5.61
CA PHE A 115 -10.27 9.90 -5.51
C PHE A 115 -10.94 10.00 -4.15
#